data_AF-A0A4R0ZDZ1-F1
#
_entry.id   AF-A0A4R0ZDZ1-F1
#
_cell.length_a   1.000
_cell.length_b   1.000
_cell.length_c   1.000
_cell.angle_alpha   90.00
_cell.angle_beta   90.00
_cell.angle_gamma   90.00
#
_symmetry.space_group_name_H-M   'P 1'
#
loop_
_entity.id
_entity.type
_entity.pdbx_description
1 polymer ?
#
loop_
_entity_poly.entity_id
_entity_poly.type
_entity_poly.pdbx_seq_one_letter_code
_entity_poly.pdbx_strand_id
1 'polypeptide(L)'
;MIREILKMGDPRLLEVAQPVERFDTAELHEIVADMFETMHHANGAGLAAPQIGIGLQIIIFGFGNNNRYPDAPPVPETVLINPKIEYMPPEMEEGW
;
A
#
# COMPACT_ATOMS: atom_id res chain seq x y z
N MET A 1 -0.85 15.35 1.06
CA MET A 1 0.56 15.80 1.11
C MET A 1 1.48 14.60 0.93
N ILE A 2 2.58 14.75 0.19
CA ILE A 2 3.64 13.72 0.11
C ILE A 2 4.22 13.48 1.51
N ARG A 3 4.29 12.21 1.91
CA ARG A 3 4.89 11.71 3.16
C ARG A 3 6.24 11.07 2.86
N GLU A 4 7.16 11.09 3.82
CA GLU A 4 8.41 10.33 3.67
C GLU A 4 8.16 8.83 3.81
N ILE A 5 8.73 8.06 2.88
CA ILE A 5 8.71 6.60 2.93
C ILE A 5 9.83 6.10 3.84
N LEU A 6 9.46 5.41 4.91
CA LEU A 6 10.39 4.77 5.83
C LEU A 6 11.25 3.74 5.10
N LYS A 7 12.52 3.66 5.49
CA LYS A 7 13.50 2.76 4.88
C LYS A 7 13.67 1.50 5.74
N MET A 8 14.07 0.42 5.09
CA MET A 8 14.40 -0.84 5.78
C MET A 8 15.36 -0.60 6.95
N GLY A 9 15.04 -1.20 8.10
CA GLY A 9 15.74 -0.99 9.37
C GLY A 9 14.98 -0.08 10.35
N ASP A 10 13.97 0.67 9.89
CA ASP A 10 13.07 1.39 10.80
C ASP A 10 12.19 0.39 11.58
N PRO A 11 12.17 0.45 12.93
CA PRO A 11 11.44 -0.54 13.74
C PRO A 11 9.93 -0.52 13.51
N ARG A 12 9.36 0.61 13.06
CA ARG A 12 7.91 0.71 12.77
C ARG A 12 7.48 -0.20 11.62
N LEU A 13 8.40 -0.54 10.72
CA LEU A 13 8.14 -1.46 9.62
C LEU A 13 8.06 -2.93 10.06
N LEU A 14 8.43 -3.23 11.32
CA LEU A 14 8.37 -4.57 11.90
C LEU A 14 7.11 -4.80 12.76
N GLU A 15 6.34 -3.75 13.01
CA GLU A 15 5.15 -3.81 13.85
C GLU A 15 3.94 -4.39 13.10
N VAL A 16 3.05 -5.06 13.83
CA VAL A 16 1.76 -5.51 13.29
C VAL A 16 0.79 -4.33 13.30
N ALA A 17 0.36 -3.92 12.12
CA ALA A 17 -0.57 -2.81 11.94
C ALA A 17 -1.95 -3.12 12.55
N GLN A 18 -2.55 -2.10 13.16
CA GLN A 18 -3.87 -2.19 13.80
C GLN A 18 -5.00 -2.10 12.77
N PRO A 19 -6.14 -2.79 12.98
CA PRO A 19 -7.28 -2.66 12.10
C PRO A 19 -7.86 -1.25 12.17
N VAL A 20 -8.39 -0.77 11.05
CA VAL A 20 -9.21 0.45 10.99
C VAL A 20 -10.59 0.12 11.56
N GLU A 21 -10.99 0.79 12.63
CA GLU A 21 -12.28 0.55 13.30
C GLU A 21 -13.42 1.45 12.80
N ARG A 22 -13.07 2.66 12.32
CA ARG A 22 -14.02 3.67 11.86
C ARG A 22 -13.77 3.98 10.40
N PHE A 23 -14.78 3.73 9.59
CA PHE A 23 -14.76 4.00 8.15
C PHE A 23 -15.44 5.35 7.86
N ASP A 24 -15.14 5.87 6.67
CA ASP A 24 -15.74 7.11 6.14
C ASP A 24 -15.55 8.33 7.04
N THR A 25 -14.36 8.44 7.66
CA THR A 25 -13.98 9.63 8.42
C THR A 25 -13.09 10.54 7.57
N ALA A 26 -13.12 11.84 7.85
CA ALA A 26 -12.28 12.81 7.13
C ALA A 26 -10.78 12.46 7.24
N GLU A 27 -10.36 11.95 8.40
CA GLU A 27 -8.98 11.54 8.66
C GLU A 27 -8.58 10.33 7.81
N LEU A 28 -9.49 9.35 7.64
CA LEU A 28 -9.21 8.19 6.80
C LEU A 28 -9.08 8.59 5.33
N HIS A 29 -9.94 9.50 4.86
CA HIS A 29 -9.84 10.06 3.50
C HIS A 29 -8.53 10.83 3.29
N GLU A 30 -8.08 11.60 4.29
CA GLU A 30 -6.81 12.32 4.25
C GLU A 30 -5.62 11.35 4.19
N ILE A 31 -5.62 10.30 5.00
CA ILE A 31 -4.57 9.26 4.98
C ILE A 31 -4.48 8.61 3.59
N VAL A 32 -5.61 8.22 3.01
CA VAL A 32 -5.64 7.58 1.68
C VAL A 32 -5.12 8.54 0.61
N ALA A 33 -5.52 9.82 0.65
CA ALA A 33 -5.04 10.83 -0.28
C ALA A 33 -3.51 11.02 -0.18
N ASP A 34 -2.98 11.10 1.03
CA ASP A 34 -1.53 11.19 1.29
C ASP A 34 -0.78 9.97 0.78
N MET A 35 -1.35 8.77 0.94
CA MET A 35 -0.76 7.53 0.45
C MET A 35 -0.67 7.54 -1.08
N PHE A 36 -1.73 7.93 -1.80
CA PHE A 36 -1.70 8.01 -3.26
C PHE A 36 -0.71 9.05 -3.77
N GLU A 37 -0.69 10.24 -3.17
CA GLU A 37 0.26 11.29 -3.54
C GLU A 37 1.71 10.81 -3.37
N THR A 38 1.99 10.13 -2.26
CA THR A 38 3.31 9.56 -1.95
C THR A 38 3.68 8.42 -2.92
N MET A 39 2.75 7.50 -3.19
CA MET A 39 2.97 6.38 -4.10
C MET A 39 3.29 6.86 -5.51
N HIS A 40 2.51 7.82 -6.03
CA HIS A 40 2.73 8.39 -7.36
C HIS A 40 4.06 9.14 -7.44
N HIS A 41 4.39 9.95 -6.44
CA HIS A 41 5.68 10.66 -6.38
C HIS A 41 6.88 9.69 -6.43
N ALA A 42 6.76 8.52 -5.78
CA ALA A 42 7.79 7.48 -5.76
C ALA A 42 7.73 6.50 -6.95
N ASN A 43 6.83 6.70 -7.92
CA ASN A 43 6.53 5.77 -9.01
C ASN A 43 6.23 4.33 -8.51
N GLY A 44 5.56 4.21 -7.37
CA GLY A 44 5.25 2.93 -6.72
C GLY A 44 4.17 2.14 -7.44
N ALA A 45 4.20 0.81 -7.32
CA ALA A 45 3.12 -0.08 -7.75
C ALA A 45 2.02 -0.23 -6.68
N GLY A 46 2.38 0.01 -5.42
CA GLY A 46 1.54 -0.03 -4.24
C GLY A 46 2.25 0.59 -3.05
N LEU A 47 1.49 0.90 -1.99
CA LEU A 47 1.98 1.48 -0.74
C LEU A 47 1.12 1.02 0.43
N ALA A 48 1.75 0.62 1.53
CA ALA A 48 1.08 0.32 2.80
C ALA A 48 1.25 1.48 3.79
N ALA A 49 0.23 1.77 4.59
CA ALA A 49 0.26 2.87 5.57
C ALA A 49 1.47 2.82 6.53
N PRO A 50 1.96 1.65 7.00
CA PRO A 50 3.16 1.60 7.83
C PRO A 50 4.41 2.18 7.16
N GLN A 51 4.50 2.14 5.82
CA GLN A 51 5.61 2.71 5.08
C GLN A 51 5.68 4.24 5.19
N ILE A 52 4.60 4.91 5.57
CA ILE A 52 4.57 6.35 5.85
C ILE A 52 4.41 6.64 7.35
N GLY A 53 4.69 5.64 8.20
CA GLY A 53 4.67 5.75 9.66
C GLY A 53 3.28 5.66 10.28
N ILE A 54 2.26 5.19 9.54
CA ILE A 54 0.90 5.03 10.05
C ILE A 54 0.62 3.54 10.27
N GLY A 55 0.55 3.10 11.52
CA GLY A 55 0.36 1.70 11.93
C GLY A 55 -1.05 1.16 11.75
N LEU A 56 -1.67 1.38 10.59
CA LEU A 56 -3.02 0.91 10.24
C LEU A 56 -3.02 -0.09 9.09
N GLN A 57 -3.98 -1.01 9.09
CA GLN A 57 -4.19 -2.00 8.03
C GLN A 57 -4.83 -1.36 6.79
N ILE A 58 -4.08 -0.51 6.10
CA ILE A 58 -4.49 0.17 4.87
C ILE A 58 -3.40 -0.09 3.83
N ILE A 59 -3.82 -0.59 2.67
CA ILE A 59 -2.96 -0.70 1.49
C ILE A 59 -3.64 -0.03 0.30
N ILE A 60 -2.83 0.60 -0.54
CA ILE A 60 -3.23 1.06 -1.86
C ILE A 60 -2.34 0.42 -2.91
N PHE A 61 -2.88 0.18 -4.10
CA PHE A 61 -2.14 -0.32 -5.25
C PHE A 61 -2.89 -0.04 -6.54
N GLY A 62 -2.19 -0.20 -7.65
CA GLY A 62 -2.77 -0.07 -8.98
C GLY A 62 -2.06 0.98 -9.82
N PHE A 63 -2.05 0.73 -11.12
CA PHE A 63 -1.39 1.53 -12.14
C PHE A 63 -1.89 1.12 -13.53
N GLY A 64 -1.95 2.08 -14.46
CA GLY A 64 -2.17 1.77 -15.88
C GLY A 64 -0.91 1.24 -16.57
N ASN A 65 0.22 1.88 -16.30
CA ASN A 65 1.57 1.47 -16.70
C ASN A 65 2.54 1.84 -15.56
N ASN A 66 3.56 1.03 -15.29
CA ASN A 66 4.52 1.28 -14.23
C ASN A 66 5.96 1.26 -14.77
N ASN A 67 6.67 2.38 -14.67
CA ASN A 67 8.04 2.48 -15.18
C ASN A 67 9.04 1.56 -14.46
N ARG A 68 8.77 1.16 -13.21
CA ARG A 68 9.61 0.21 -12.46
C ARG A 68 9.31 -1.24 -12.82
N TYR A 69 8.10 -1.50 -13.33
CA TYR A 69 7.62 -2.82 -13.76
C TYR A 69 6.99 -2.69 -15.16
N PRO A 70 7.79 -2.43 -16.22
CA PRO A 70 7.27 -2.06 -17.53
C PRO A 70 6.47 -3.17 -18.21
N ASP A 71 6.72 -4.43 -17.84
CA ASP A 71 6.04 -5.61 -18.39
C ASP A 71 4.79 -6.00 -17.59
N ALA A 72 4.51 -5.33 -16.47
CA ALA A 72 3.34 -5.65 -15.64
C ALA A 72 2.04 -5.20 -16.34
N PRO A 73 1.00 -6.04 -16.38
CA PRO A 73 -0.29 -5.64 -16.92
C PRO A 73 -0.93 -4.55 -16.04
N PRO A 74 -1.90 -3.78 -16.56
CA PRO A 74 -2.61 -2.80 -15.78
C PRO A 74 -3.28 -3.43 -14.55
N VAL A 75 -3.14 -2.77 -13.40
CA VAL A 75 -3.79 -3.15 -12.15
C VAL A 75 -4.74 -2.03 -11.75
N PRO A 76 -6.02 -2.30 -11.44
CA PRO A 76 -6.96 -1.25 -11.07
C PRO A 76 -6.53 -0.55 -9.78
N GLU A 77 -6.61 0.77 -9.78
CA GLU A 77 -6.39 1.57 -8.57
C GLU A 77 -7.39 1.16 -7.49
N THR A 78 -6.87 0.68 -6.36
CA THR A 78 -7.65 0.03 -5.31
C THR A 78 -7.17 0.48 -3.95
N VAL A 79 -8.13 0.80 -3.07
CA VAL A 79 -7.91 0.97 -1.63
C VAL A 79 -8.46 -0.27 -0.93
N LEU A 80 -7.62 -0.96 -0.16
CA LEU A 80 -8.05 -2.11 0.62
C LEU A 80 -7.71 -1.89 2.09
N ILE A 81 -8.73 -1.99 2.94
CA ILE A 81 -8.66 -1.73 4.37
C ILE A 81 -9.04 -3.00 5.12
N ASN A 82 -8.28 -3.34 6.16
CA ASN A 82 -8.38 -4.58 6.92
C ASN A 82 -8.39 -5.84 6.03
N PRO A 83 -7.42 -5.97 5.09
CA PRO A 83 -7.39 -7.07 4.14
C PRO A 83 -7.29 -8.44 4.82
N LYS A 84 -7.93 -9.44 4.20
CA LYS A 84 -7.74 -10.86 4.52
C LYS A 84 -7.34 -11.57 3.23
N ILE A 85 -6.25 -12.32 3.30
CA ILE A 85 -5.70 -13.08 2.17
C ILE A 85 -5.82 -14.56 2.50
N GLU A 86 -6.33 -15.34 1.54
CA GLU A 86 -6.34 -16.80 1.56
C GLU A 86 -5.48 -17.28 0.39
N TYR A 87 -4.52 -18.17 0.65
CA TYR A 87 -3.66 -18.74 -0.39
C TYR A 87 -4.35 -19.93 -1.06
N MET A 88 -4.19 -20.06 -2.38
CA MET A 88 -4.79 -21.14 -3.17
C MET A 88 -3.69 -22.11 -3.68
N PRO A 89 -3.30 -23.14 -2.91
CA PRO A 89 -2.28 -24.11 -3.33
C PRO A 89 -2.81 -25.05 -4.43
N PRO A 90 -1.92 -25.73 -5.19
CA PRO A 90 -0.46 -25.81 -5.01
C PRO A 90 0.33 -24.86 -5.91
N GLU A 91 -0.34 -24.08 -6.76
CA GLU A 91 0.30 -23.26 -7.78
C GLU A 91 1.10 -22.10 -7.15
N MET A 92 2.31 -21.87 -7.68
CA MET A 92 3.22 -20.83 -7.25
C MET A 92 3.92 -20.28 -8.49
N GLU A 93 4.14 -18.97 -8.53
CA GLU A 93 4.89 -18.29 -9.59
C GLU A 93 6.05 -17.49 -8.98
N GLU A 94 7.23 -17.58 -9.59
CA GLU A 94 8.40 -16.78 -9.20
C GLU A 94 8.37 -15.41 -9.90
N GLY A 95 8.83 -14.37 -9.19
CA GLY A 95 8.92 -13.00 -9.69
C GLY A 95 10.29 -12.38 -9.39
N TRP A 96 10.61 -11.30 -10.11
CA TRP A 96 11.86 -10.54 -10.00
C TRP A 96 11.91 -9.61 -8.78
#